data_AF-A0A947ADG9-F1
#
_entry.id   AF-A0A947ADG9-F1
#
_cell.length_a   1.000
_cell.length_b   1.000
_cell.length_c   1.000
_cell.angle_alpha   90.00
_cell.angle_beta   90.00
_cell.angle_gamma   90.00
#
_symmetry.space_group_name_H-M   'P 1'
#
loop_
_entity.id
_entity.type
_entity.pdbx_description
1 polymer ?
#
loop_
_entity_poly.entity_id
_entity_poly.type
_entity_poly.pdbx_seq_one_letter_code
_entity_poly.pdbx_strand_id
1 'polypeptide(L)'
;NIGPTQQSDFLKLVNERDVRLFTFVIGNSANRPLLDKLAKVSGGLSMDISASDDIYGKILQAKNKLLYEALHDAEVTFSGTSISAVSPKNIGSLHRGQQLILFGRYEKEGPLEITLSAKISGQRQEWKTTTTLPQQDTDNPEIERLWALSSIEDVMEDIQNHGESAPRQDKVVQLGTEYSLVTDYTSMLVLNEQEMEGLGIQRNNANRVYKERQAQQLKQQQTATSYRVDKDPENAMFGGSSSPGVGSGPVGPLFLLLLAACRRIKRFSRK
;
A
#
# COMPACT_ATOMS: atom_id res chain seq x y z
N ASN A 1 -31.77 -17.46 -12.56
CA ASN A 1 -30.79 -16.36 -12.71
C ASN A 1 -31.17 -15.51 -13.91
N ILE A 2 -31.95 -14.46 -13.67
CA ILE A 2 -32.35 -13.49 -14.70
C ILE A 2 -31.63 -12.19 -14.31
N GLY A 3 -30.67 -11.76 -15.12
CA GLY A 3 -29.84 -10.59 -14.83
C GLY A 3 -28.47 -10.68 -15.51
N PRO A 4 -27.73 -9.56 -15.59
CA PRO A 4 -26.38 -9.55 -16.12
C PRO A 4 -25.49 -10.50 -15.31
N THR A 5 -24.64 -11.27 -16.01
CA THR A 5 -23.70 -12.21 -15.38
C THR A 5 -22.25 -11.79 -15.55
N GLN A 6 -21.97 -10.79 -16.38
CA GLN A 6 -20.62 -10.28 -16.58
C GLN A 6 -20.29 -9.20 -15.54
N GLN A 7 -19.06 -9.22 -15.02
CA GLN A 7 -18.57 -8.23 -14.06
C GLN A 7 -18.70 -6.79 -14.56
N SER A 8 -18.42 -6.55 -15.83
CA SER A 8 -18.51 -5.24 -16.49
C SER A 8 -19.91 -4.62 -16.39
N ASP A 9 -20.96 -5.43 -16.52
CA ASP A 9 -22.34 -4.97 -16.44
C ASP A 9 -22.71 -4.53 -15.02
N PHE A 10 -22.24 -5.23 -13.99
CA PHE A 10 -22.43 -4.81 -12.59
C PHE A 10 -21.72 -3.49 -12.29
N LEU A 11 -20.51 -3.29 -12.82
CA LEU A 11 -19.78 -2.03 -12.63
C LEU A 11 -20.49 -0.85 -13.31
N LYS A 12 -21.06 -1.06 -14.51
CA LYS A 12 -21.89 -0.04 -15.19
C LYS A 12 -23.11 0.34 -14.35
N LEU A 13 -23.83 -0.66 -13.81
CA LEU A 13 -25.01 -0.41 -12.97
C LEU A 13 -24.67 0.38 -11.71
N VAL A 14 -23.55 0.10 -11.07
CA VAL A 14 -23.10 0.87 -9.89
C VAL A 14 -22.72 2.29 -10.28
N ASN A 15 -22.04 2.50 -11.41
CA ASN A 15 -21.69 3.84 -11.88
C ASN A 15 -22.90 4.70 -12.27
N GLU A 16 -23.99 4.09 -12.75
CA GLU A 16 -25.22 4.80 -13.11
C GLU A 16 -26.06 5.23 -11.88
N ARG A 17 -25.69 4.77 -10.68
CA ARG A 17 -26.44 5.00 -9.45
C ARG A 17 -25.57 5.70 -8.42
N ASP A 18 -26.15 6.64 -7.69
CA ASP A 18 -25.49 7.24 -6.52
C ASP A 18 -25.64 6.30 -5.31
N VAL A 19 -24.87 5.21 -5.33
CA VAL A 19 -24.84 4.21 -4.26
C VAL A 19 -23.40 3.98 -3.83
N ARG A 20 -23.20 3.79 -2.52
CA ARG A 20 -21.90 3.46 -1.93
C ARG A 20 -21.94 2.06 -1.32
N LEU A 21 -21.05 1.19 -1.77
CA LEU A 21 -21.00 -0.21 -1.37
C LEU A 21 -19.88 -0.44 -0.36
N PHE A 22 -20.25 -1.03 0.77
CA PHE A 22 -19.32 -1.46 1.80
C PHE A 22 -19.41 -2.97 1.92
N THR A 23 -18.38 -3.68 1.47
CA THR A 23 -18.38 -5.14 1.36
C THR A 23 -17.50 -5.74 2.46
N PHE A 24 -18.07 -6.67 3.22
CA PHE A 24 -17.37 -7.42 4.26
C PHE A 24 -17.42 -8.88 3.89
N VAL A 25 -16.31 -9.40 3.37
CA VAL A 25 -16.23 -10.77 2.88
C VAL A 25 -15.69 -11.67 3.98
N ILE A 26 -16.53 -12.56 4.48
CA ILE A 26 -16.14 -13.55 5.50
C ILE A 26 -15.97 -14.91 4.83
N GLY A 27 -14.78 -15.48 4.94
CA GLY A 27 -14.46 -16.80 4.38
C GLY A 27 -14.17 -16.79 2.88
N ASN A 28 -14.11 -17.97 2.27
CA ASN A 28 -13.52 -18.18 0.93
C ASN A 28 -14.54 -18.38 -0.20
N SER A 29 -15.84 -18.36 0.08
CA SER A 29 -16.88 -18.70 -0.91
C SER A 29 -17.43 -17.50 -1.70
N ALA A 30 -16.98 -16.28 -1.42
CA ALA A 30 -17.44 -15.09 -2.11
C ALA A 30 -16.52 -14.71 -3.29
N ASN A 31 -17.09 -14.08 -4.31
CA ASN A 31 -16.33 -13.50 -5.41
C ASN A 31 -15.68 -12.18 -4.96
N ARG A 32 -14.55 -12.29 -4.24
CA ARG A 32 -13.79 -11.15 -3.71
C ARG A 32 -13.38 -10.15 -4.79
N PRO A 33 -12.82 -10.55 -5.96
CA PRO A 33 -12.46 -9.60 -7.00
C PRO A 33 -13.65 -8.75 -7.47
N LEU A 34 -14.84 -9.35 -7.63
CA LEU A 34 -16.04 -8.59 -8.00
C LEU A 34 -16.44 -7.60 -6.91
N LEU A 35 -16.53 -8.06 -5.66
CA LEU A 35 -16.98 -7.24 -4.53
C LEU A 35 -16.01 -6.09 -4.21
N ASP A 36 -14.71 -6.34 -4.34
CA ASP A 36 -13.69 -5.32 -4.18
C ASP A 36 -13.81 -4.22 -5.24
N LYS A 37 -13.96 -4.59 -6.51
CA LYS A 37 -14.17 -3.61 -7.58
C LYS A 37 -15.48 -2.84 -7.43
N LEU A 38 -16.58 -3.50 -7.07
CA LEU A 38 -17.86 -2.83 -6.86
C LEU A 38 -17.76 -1.79 -5.73
N ALA A 39 -17.10 -2.13 -4.63
CA ALA A 39 -16.83 -1.20 -3.54
C ALA A 39 -15.95 -0.03 -4.00
N LYS A 40 -14.83 -0.31 -4.69
CA LYS A 40 -13.89 0.70 -5.18
C LYS A 40 -14.56 1.69 -6.15
N VAL A 41 -15.33 1.20 -7.12
CA VAL A 41 -16.04 2.01 -8.11
C VAL A 41 -17.15 2.86 -7.47
N SER A 42 -17.83 2.34 -6.45
CA SER A 42 -18.83 3.09 -5.69
C SER A 42 -18.25 4.15 -4.71
N GLY A 43 -16.92 4.26 -4.63
CA GLY A 43 -16.24 5.09 -3.62
C GLY A 43 -16.44 4.60 -2.18
N GLY A 44 -16.77 3.31 -2.02
CA GLY A 44 -16.89 2.62 -0.75
C GLY A 44 -15.63 1.82 -0.41
N LEU A 45 -15.76 0.79 0.43
CA LEU A 45 -14.63 -0.03 0.86
C LEU A 45 -14.97 -1.52 0.85
N SER A 46 -13.95 -2.32 0.56
CA SER A 46 -14.00 -3.77 0.72
C SER A 46 -13.08 -4.20 1.86
N MET A 47 -13.51 -5.19 2.64
CA MET A 47 -12.73 -5.77 3.72
C MET A 47 -12.90 -7.30 3.70
N ASP A 48 -11.81 -7.98 3.40
CA ASP A 48 -11.70 -9.42 3.62
C ASP A 48 -11.44 -9.72 5.09
N ILE A 49 -12.20 -10.67 5.63
CA ILE A 49 -12.14 -11.15 7.00
C ILE A 49 -11.87 -12.64 6.97
N SER A 50 -10.69 -13.03 7.43
CA SER A 50 -10.32 -14.43 7.64
C SER A 50 -10.86 -14.95 8.96
N ALA A 51 -11.07 -16.27 9.07
CA ALA A 51 -11.45 -16.91 10.34
C ALA A 51 -10.39 -16.72 11.44
N SER A 52 -9.13 -16.48 11.06
CA SER A 52 -8.01 -16.22 11.96
C SER A 52 -7.91 -14.76 12.43
N ASP A 53 -8.70 -13.86 11.87
CA ASP A 53 -8.65 -12.43 12.20
C ASP A 53 -9.39 -12.12 13.50
N ASP A 54 -8.98 -11.04 14.18
CA ASP A 54 -9.81 -10.42 15.22
C ASP A 54 -11.04 -9.76 14.59
N ILE A 55 -12.14 -10.51 14.53
CA ILE A 55 -13.42 -10.06 13.98
C ILE A 55 -13.90 -8.78 14.68
N TYR A 56 -13.71 -8.66 16.00
CA TYR A 56 -14.15 -7.49 16.75
C TYR A 56 -13.35 -6.23 16.33
N GLY A 57 -12.02 -6.37 16.21
CA GLY A 57 -11.16 -5.32 15.68
C GLY A 57 -11.54 -4.89 14.26
N LYS A 58 -11.84 -5.85 13.38
CA LYS A 58 -12.30 -5.59 12.01
C LYS A 58 -13.64 -4.86 11.97
N ILE A 59 -14.62 -5.25 12.81
CA ILE A 59 -15.90 -4.56 12.93
C ILE A 59 -15.71 -3.12 13.44
N LEU A 60 -14.81 -2.92 14.42
CA LEU A 60 -14.53 -1.57 14.92
C LEU A 60 -13.87 -0.69 13.84
N GLN A 61 -12.94 -1.26 13.07
CA GLN A 61 -12.33 -0.59 11.92
C GLN A 61 -13.39 -0.24 10.87
N ALA A 62 -14.26 -1.19 10.52
CA ALA A 62 -15.38 -0.98 9.61
C ALA A 62 -16.29 0.16 10.06
N LYS A 63 -16.73 0.13 11.33
CA LYS A 63 -17.53 1.18 11.96
C LYS A 63 -16.88 2.56 11.80
N ASN A 64 -15.58 2.65 12.06
CA ASN A 64 -14.86 3.92 11.94
C ASN A 64 -14.77 4.40 10.48
N LYS A 65 -14.56 3.50 9.52
CA LYS A 65 -14.53 3.87 8.09
C LYS A 65 -15.90 4.31 7.55
N LEU A 66 -16.99 3.80 8.15
CA LEU A 66 -18.37 4.17 7.82
C LEU A 66 -18.83 5.49 8.46
N LEU A 67 -18.49 5.69 9.74
CA LEU A 67 -19.01 6.82 10.53
C LEU A 67 -18.24 8.13 10.36
N TYR A 68 -17.00 8.07 9.86
CA TYR A 68 -16.17 9.25 9.68
C TYR A 68 -15.99 9.59 8.21
N GLU A 69 -16.03 10.89 7.92
CA GLU A 69 -15.81 11.43 6.58
C GLU A 69 -14.48 10.93 6.01
N ALA A 70 -14.54 10.41 4.78
CA ALA A 70 -13.36 10.00 4.04
C ALA A 70 -12.83 11.19 3.22
N LEU A 71 -11.52 11.18 2.95
CA LEU A 71 -10.94 12.05 1.94
C LEU A 71 -11.35 11.49 0.58
N HIS A 72 -12.29 12.14 -0.09
CA HIS A 72 -12.76 11.73 -1.41
C HIS A 72 -11.88 12.32 -2.52
N ASP A 73 -11.76 11.62 -3.64
CA ASP A 73 -10.97 12.03 -4.80
C ASP A 73 -9.55 12.49 -4.40
N ALA A 74 -8.89 11.67 -3.57
CA ALA A 74 -7.56 11.98 -3.09
C ALA A 74 -6.55 11.93 -4.24
N GLU A 75 -5.76 12.98 -4.35
CA GLU A 75 -4.78 13.18 -5.40
C GLU A 75 -3.50 13.72 -4.78
N VAL A 76 -2.36 13.14 -5.17
CA VAL A 76 -1.04 13.59 -4.72
C VAL A 76 -0.26 14.09 -5.93
N THR A 77 0.18 15.34 -5.85
CA THR A 77 1.00 15.99 -6.86
C THR A 77 2.36 16.38 -6.30
N PHE A 78 3.33 16.50 -7.20
CA PHE A 78 4.74 16.73 -6.88
C PHE A 78 5.24 17.95 -7.65
N SER A 79 5.97 18.84 -6.98
CA SER A 79 6.59 20.04 -7.56
C SER A 79 8.06 20.15 -7.13
N GLY A 80 8.90 20.76 -7.97
CA GLY A 80 10.37 20.80 -7.77
C GLY A 80 11.08 19.69 -8.57
N THR A 81 11.57 18.66 -7.89
CA THR A 81 12.19 17.49 -8.54
C THR A 81 11.19 16.69 -9.37
N SER A 82 11.60 16.26 -10.57
CA SER A 82 10.77 15.43 -11.46
C SER A 82 10.60 14.03 -10.89
N ILE A 83 9.36 13.68 -10.54
CA ILE A 83 8.96 12.34 -10.11
C ILE A 83 8.21 11.66 -11.26
N SER A 84 8.57 10.42 -11.55
CA SER A 84 7.99 9.60 -12.61
C SER A 84 7.54 8.24 -12.08
N ALA A 85 6.75 7.53 -12.88
CA ALA A 85 6.29 6.17 -12.60
C ALA A 85 5.69 5.99 -11.20
N VAL A 86 4.83 6.93 -10.81
CA VAL A 86 4.15 6.89 -9.51
C VAL A 86 3.12 5.75 -9.51
N SER A 87 3.08 5.00 -8.41
CA SER A 87 2.18 3.87 -8.19
C SER A 87 1.74 3.82 -6.71
N PRO A 88 0.49 3.44 -6.39
CA PRO A 88 -0.62 3.17 -7.29
C PRO A 88 -1.09 4.42 -8.06
N LYS A 89 -1.61 4.22 -9.28
CA LYS A 89 -2.12 5.32 -10.12
C LYS A 89 -3.45 5.89 -9.61
N ASN A 90 -4.31 5.02 -9.08
CA ASN A 90 -5.66 5.37 -8.64
C ASN A 90 -5.76 5.26 -7.12
N ILE A 91 -5.74 6.41 -6.42
CA ILE A 91 -5.82 6.47 -4.96
C ILE A 91 -7.27 6.30 -4.48
N GLY A 92 -8.23 6.97 -5.13
CA GLY A 92 -9.64 6.93 -4.79
C GLY A 92 -9.96 7.65 -3.47
N SER A 93 -10.74 7.00 -2.60
CA SER A 93 -11.10 7.56 -1.29
C SER A 93 -10.20 7.00 -0.17
N LEU A 94 -9.73 7.87 0.73
CA LEU A 94 -8.98 7.47 1.93
C LEU A 94 -9.88 7.55 3.15
N HIS A 95 -10.12 6.40 3.77
CA HIS A 95 -10.95 6.31 4.97
C HIS A 95 -10.11 6.50 6.25
N ARG A 96 -10.76 6.90 7.34
CA ARG A 96 -10.10 7.04 8.64
C ARG A 96 -9.40 5.74 9.06
N GLY A 97 -8.11 5.85 9.41
CA GLY A 97 -7.26 4.72 9.81
C GLY A 97 -6.68 3.92 8.64
N GLN A 98 -6.90 4.35 7.39
CA GLN A 98 -6.19 3.85 6.22
C GLN A 98 -4.89 4.63 6.03
N GLN A 99 -3.84 3.93 5.62
CA GLN A 99 -2.57 4.53 5.23
C GLN A 99 -2.48 4.54 3.69
N LEU A 100 -2.10 5.70 3.12
CA LEU A 100 -1.70 5.80 1.72
C LEU A 100 -0.19 5.61 1.63
N ILE A 101 0.25 4.70 0.77
CA ILE A 101 1.65 4.48 0.43
C ILE A 101 1.76 4.67 -1.08
N LEU A 102 2.65 5.57 -1.49
CA LEU A 102 2.97 5.82 -2.89
C LEU A 102 4.45 5.52 -3.12
N PHE A 103 4.74 4.91 -4.25
CA PHE A 103 6.08 4.68 -4.75
C PHE A 103 6.28 5.50 -6.01
N GLY A 104 7.49 5.99 -6.25
CA GLY A 104 7.83 6.75 -7.45
C GLY A 104 9.33 6.75 -7.69
N ARG A 105 9.73 7.17 -8.89
CA ARG A 105 11.12 7.24 -9.32
C ARG A 105 11.54 8.67 -9.56
N TYR A 106 12.76 9.02 -9.15
CA TYR A 106 13.37 10.31 -9.42
C TYR A 106 14.77 10.10 -10.01
N GLU A 107 15.20 11.02 -10.86
CA GLU A 107 16.51 10.92 -11.54
C GLU A 107 17.55 11.89 -10.98
N LYS A 108 17.12 12.95 -10.28
CA LYS A 108 17.99 14.01 -9.75
C LYS A 108 17.68 14.27 -8.29
N GLU A 109 18.71 14.50 -7.47
CA GLU A 109 18.50 15.06 -6.13
C GLU A 109 17.85 16.45 -6.19
N GLY A 110 17.22 16.86 -5.09
CA GLY A 110 16.71 18.22 -4.97
C GLY A 110 15.49 18.36 -4.06
N PRO A 111 15.04 19.61 -3.85
CA PRO A 111 13.84 19.89 -3.10
C PRO A 111 12.61 19.36 -3.84
N LEU A 112 11.69 18.77 -3.06
CA LEU A 112 10.43 18.22 -3.50
C LEU A 112 9.33 18.75 -2.59
N GLU A 113 8.35 19.41 -3.18
CA GLU A 113 7.08 19.71 -2.51
C GLU A 113 6.04 18.66 -2.91
N ILE A 114 5.36 18.12 -1.91
CA ILE A 114 4.32 17.12 -2.02
C ILE A 114 3.01 17.79 -1.62
N THR A 115 2.03 17.74 -2.52
CA THR A 115 0.70 18.30 -2.29
C THR A 115 -0.33 17.19 -2.31
N LEU A 116 -1.00 16.96 -1.17
CA LEU A 116 -2.18 16.10 -1.09
C LEU A 116 -3.43 16.98 -1.22
N SER A 117 -4.31 16.63 -2.13
CA SER A 117 -5.60 17.31 -2.30
C SER A 117 -6.74 16.30 -2.29
N ALA A 118 -7.84 16.63 -1.63
CA ALA A 118 -9.02 15.77 -1.53
C ALA A 118 -10.28 16.58 -1.23
N LYS A 119 -11.46 15.96 -1.29
CA LYS A 119 -12.73 16.55 -0.89
C LYS A 119 -13.20 15.99 0.44
N ILE A 120 -13.54 16.87 1.37
CA ILE A 120 -14.19 16.54 2.65
C ILE A 120 -15.56 17.21 2.64
N SER A 121 -16.63 16.42 2.78
CA SER A 121 -18.01 16.93 2.70
C SER A 121 -18.26 17.82 1.45
N GLY A 122 -17.67 17.43 0.32
CA GLY A 122 -17.76 18.16 -0.96
C GLY A 122 -16.84 19.38 -1.09
N GLN A 123 -16.15 19.80 -0.03
CA GLN A 123 -15.21 20.92 -0.07
C GLN A 123 -13.79 20.42 -0.36
N ARG A 124 -13.14 20.99 -1.39
CA ARG A 124 -11.74 20.69 -1.71
C ARG A 124 -10.84 21.26 -0.61
N GLN A 125 -9.96 20.42 -0.08
CA GLN A 125 -8.91 20.76 0.85
C GLN A 125 -7.55 20.33 0.29
N GLU A 126 -6.51 21.02 0.71
CA GLU A 126 -5.15 20.83 0.22
C GLU A 126 -4.17 20.91 1.39
N TRP A 127 -3.20 20.00 1.40
CA TRP A 127 -2.16 19.88 2.40
C TRP A 127 -0.81 19.75 1.70
N LYS A 128 0.20 20.43 2.24
CA LYS A 128 1.53 20.48 1.64
C LYS A 128 2.60 20.09 2.64
N THR A 129 3.64 19.44 2.13
CA THR A 129 4.87 19.20 2.88
C THR A 129 6.04 19.21 1.92
N THR A 130 7.22 19.58 2.41
CA THR A 130 8.43 19.66 1.62
C THR A 130 9.48 18.70 2.15
N THR A 131 10.30 18.16 1.26
CA THR A 131 11.43 17.31 1.59
C THR A 131 12.55 17.54 0.58
N THR A 132 13.74 17.01 0.86
CA THR A 132 14.85 17.00 -0.10
C THR A 132 15.20 15.56 -0.41
N LEU A 133 15.15 15.19 -1.69
CA LEU A 133 15.57 13.87 -2.14
C LEU A 133 17.09 13.82 -2.26
N PRO A 134 17.76 12.81 -1.66
CA PRO A 134 19.20 12.66 -1.77
C PRO A 134 19.60 12.12 -3.15
N GLN A 135 20.87 12.34 -3.54
CA GLN A 135 21.41 11.77 -4.78
C GLN A 135 21.43 10.25 -4.75
N GLN A 136 21.78 9.69 -3.60
CA GLN A 136 21.82 8.26 -3.39
C GLN A 136 21.48 7.95 -1.92
N ASP A 137 20.60 6.97 -1.73
CA ASP A 137 20.31 6.34 -0.45
C ASP A 137 20.28 4.83 -0.67
N THR A 138 21.17 4.11 -0.01
CA THR A 138 21.30 2.65 -0.13
C THR A 138 20.80 1.90 1.11
N ASP A 139 20.17 2.59 2.05
CA ASP A 139 19.77 2.01 3.34
C ASP A 139 18.58 1.04 3.19
N ASN A 140 17.77 1.22 2.14
CA ASN A 140 16.55 0.47 1.92
C ASN A 140 16.46 -0.04 0.46
N PRO A 141 17.36 -0.95 0.04
CA PRO A 141 17.37 -1.48 -1.33
C PRO A 141 16.06 -2.21 -1.72
N GLU A 142 15.29 -2.68 -0.74
CA GLU A 142 14.00 -3.36 -0.95
C GLU A 142 12.90 -2.45 -1.52
N ILE A 143 13.02 -1.12 -1.38
CA ILE A 143 12.00 -0.17 -1.87
C ILE A 143 11.81 -0.31 -3.39
N GLU A 144 12.88 -0.61 -4.12
CA GLU A 144 12.87 -0.84 -5.56
C GLU A 144 11.89 -1.97 -5.95
N ARG A 145 11.89 -3.07 -5.18
CA ARG A 145 10.98 -4.21 -5.42
C ARG A 145 9.55 -3.91 -5.00
N LEU A 146 9.36 -3.14 -3.93
CA LEU A 146 8.02 -2.70 -3.51
C LEU A 146 7.38 -1.79 -4.56
N TRP A 147 8.17 -0.89 -5.16
CA TRP A 147 7.72 -0.08 -6.30
C TRP A 147 7.35 -0.95 -7.50
N ALA A 148 8.18 -1.95 -7.84
CA ALA A 148 7.91 -2.84 -8.96
C ALA A 148 6.66 -3.69 -8.73
N LEU A 149 6.45 -4.20 -7.50
CA LEU A 149 5.24 -4.93 -7.12
C LEU A 149 3.99 -4.04 -7.26
N SER A 150 4.01 -2.84 -6.68
CA SER A 150 2.91 -1.87 -6.80
C SER A 150 2.62 -1.54 -8.28
N SER A 151 3.68 -1.38 -9.10
CA SER A 151 3.54 -1.11 -10.53
C SER A 151 2.96 -2.30 -11.30
N ILE A 152 3.29 -3.53 -10.91
CA ILE A 152 2.67 -4.74 -11.47
C ILE A 152 1.19 -4.79 -11.09
N GLU A 153 0.83 -4.48 -9.85
CA GLU A 153 -0.57 -4.43 -9.40
C GLU A 153 -1.40 -3.43 -10.23
N ASP A 154 -0.86 -2.24 -10.54
CA ASP A 154 -1.52 -1.28 -11.45
C ASP A 154 -1.78 -1.88 -12.85
N VAL A 155 -0.82 -2.64 -13.41
CA VAL A 155 -0.97 -3.27 -14.73
C VAL A 155 -1.94 -4.45 -14.66
N MET A 156 -1.92 -5.22 -13.58
CA MET A 156 -2.87 -6.31 -13.35
C MET A 156 -4.29 -5.77 -13.20
N GLU A 157 -4.48 -4.64 -12.51
CA GLU A 157 -5.78 -3.96 -12.44
C GLU A 157 -6.25 -3.55 -13.85
N ASP A 158 -5.35 -3.00 -14.67
CA ASP A 158 -5.66 -2.65 -16.07
C ASP A 158 -6.05 -3.87 -16.91
N ILE A 159 -5.34 -5.00 -16.76
CA ILE A 159 -5.68 -6.28 -17.41
C ILE A 159 -7.07 -6.76 -16.98
N GLN A 160 -7.38 -6.71 -15.69
CA GLN A 160 -8.68 -7.15 -15.21
C GLN A 160 -9.83 -6.23 -15.65
N ASN A 161 -9.54 -4.96 -15.95
CA ASN A 161 -10.56 -3.97 -16.35
C ASN A 161 -10.79 -3.96 -17.87
N HIS A 162 -9.73 -4.13 -18.66
CA HIS A 162 -9.75 -3.95 -20.12
C HIS A 162 -9.36 -5.21 -20.88
N GLY A 163 -9.17 -6.33 -20.19
CA GLY A 163 -8.71 -7.59 -20.75
C GLY A 163 -7.21 -7.65 -20.97
N GLU A 164 -6.73 -8.86 -21.24
CA GLU A 164 -5.34 -9.11 -21.58
C GLU A 164 -4.97 -8.51 -22.94
N SER A 165 -3.74 -8.01 -23.03
CA SER A 165 -3.14 -7.60 -24.29
C SER A 165 -1.62 -7.81 -24.22
N ALA A 166 -0.98 -8.04 -25.36
CA ALA A 166 0.48 -8.25 -25.42
C ALA A 166 1.26 -7.11 -24.72
N PRO A 167 0.95 -5.80 -24.94
CA PRO A 167 1.65 -4.72 -24.25
C PRO A 167 1.53 -4.77 -22.72
N ARG A 168 0.38 -5.22 -22.18
CA ARG A 168 0.18 -5.33 -20.73
C ARG A 168 0.93 -6.54 -20.16
N GLN A 169 0.84 -7.69 -20.82
CA GLN A 169 1.54 -8.90 -20.42
C GLN A 169 3.06 -8.68 -20.46
N ASP A 170 3.58 -8.11 -21.56
CA ASP A 170 4.99 -7.79 -21.72
C ASP A 170 5.48 -6.85 -20.61
N LYS A 171 4.64 -5.91 -20.16
CA LYS A 171 4.99 -5.02 -19.06
C LYS A 171 5.11 -5.76 -17.73
N VAL A 172 4.20 -6.69 -17.43
CA VAL A 172 4.30 -7.52 -16.22
C VAL A 172 5.52 -8.44 -16.29
N VAL A 173 5.79 -9.07 -17.45
CA VAL A 173 6.98 -9.90 -17.65
C VAL A 173 8.26 -9.08 -17.49
N GLN A 174 8.31 -7.86 -18.05
CA GLN A 174 9.46 -6.97 -17.91
C GLN A 174 9.73 -6.65 -16.44
N LEU A 175 8.72 -6.16 -15.71
CA LEU A 175 8.88 -5.83 -14.29
C LEU A 175 9.19 -7.08 -13.44
N GLY A 176 8.53 -8.21 -13.72
CA GLY A 176 8.75 -9.46 -13.02
C GLY A 176 10.17 -9.99 -13.18
N THR A 177 10.71 -9.95 -14.41
CA THR A 177 12.07 -10.43 -14.69
C THR A 177 13.15 -9.46 -14.19
N GLU A 178 12.99 -8.14 -14.40
CA GLU A 178 13.93 -7.10 -13.97
C GLU A 178 14.08 -7.03 -12.44
N TYR A 179 12.95 -7.13 -11.72
CA TYR A 179 12.92 -7.01 -10.25
C TYR A 179 12.82 -8.36 -9.53
N SER A 180 12.95 -9.48 -10.27
CA SER A 180 12.92 -10.85 -9.72
C SER A 180 11.65 -11.14 -8.90
N LEU A 181 10.50 -10.77 -9.46
CA LEU A 181 9.17 -11.01 -8.89
C LEU A 181 8.46 -12.13 -9.65
N VAL A 182 7.86 -13.04 -8.88
CA VAL A 182 6.96 -14.07 -9.40
C VAL A 182 5.57 -13.47 -9.51
N THR A 183 4.97 -13.59 -10.69
CA THR A 183 3.68 -13.01 -11.05
C THR A 183 2.86 -14.06 -11.79
N ASP A 184 1.62 -13.75 -12.16
CA ASP A 184 0.81 -14.65 -12.99
C ASP A 184 1.43 -14.94 -14.37
N TYR A 185 2.39 -14.11 -14.81
CA TYR A 185 3.09 -14.24 -16.09
C TYR A 185 4.59 -14.60 -15.96
N THR A 186 5.11 -14.79 -14.74
CA THR A 186 6.53 -15.11 -14.51
C THR A 186 6.69 -16.24 -13.50
N SER A 187 7.67 -17.11 -13.72
CA SER A 187 7.98 -18.22 -12.80
C SER A 187 9.44 -18.17 -12.36
N MET A 188 9.72 -18.70 -11.17
CA MET A 188 11.08 -18.85 -10.65
C MET A 188 11.57 -20.26 -10.90
N LEU A 189 12.68 -20.38 -11.63
CA LEU A 189 13.35 -21.65 -11.89
C LEU A 189 14.45 -21.88 -10.85
N VAL A 190 14.52 -23.10 -10.31
CA VAL A 190 15.58 -23.55 -9.41
C VAL A 190 16.41 -24.58 -10.18
N LEU A 191 17.63 -24.21 -10.50
CA LEU A 191 18.57 -25.00 -11.31
C LEU A 191 19.88 -25.19 -10.54
N ASN A 192 20.61 -26.24 -10.86
CA ASN A 192 21.97 -26.41 -10.36
C ASN A 192 22.96 -25.50 -11.13
N GLU A 193 24.20 -25.39 -10.63
CA GLU A 193 25.20 -24.48 -11.21
C GLU A 193 25.58 -24.83 -12.65
N GLN A 194 25.75 -26.12 -12.94
CA GLN A 194 26.09 -26.61 -14.28
C GLN A 194 24.98 -26.32 -15.29
N GLU A 195 23.72 -26.50 -14.90
CA GLU A 195 22.55 -26.20 -15.71
C GLU A 195 22.42 -24.71 -16.02
N MET A 196 22.64 -23.84 -15.03
CA MET A 196 22.60 -22.38 -15.23
C MET A 196 23.70 -21.92 -16.19
N GLU A 197 24.93 -22.41 -16.02
CA GLU A 197 26.05 -22.11 -16.91
C GLU A 197 25.77 -22.58 -18.34
N GLY A 198 25.24 -23.79 -18.49
CA GLY A 198 24.85 -24.35 -19.79
C GLY A 198 23.76 -23.55 -20.51
N LEU A 199 22.86 -22.89 -19.77
CA LEU A 199 21.79 -22.06 -20.30
C LEU A 199 22.13 -20.55 -20.34
N GLY A 200 23.31 -20.15 -19.87
CA GLY A 200 23.72 -18.74 -19.78
C GLY A 200 22.86 -17.89 -18.83
N ILE A 201 22.23 -18.49 -17.82
CA ILE A 201 21.33 -17.81 -16.90
C ILE A 201 22.13 -17.11 -15.79
N GLN A 202 21.95 -15.80 -15.66
CA GLN A 202 22.62 -15.00 -14.63
C GLN A 202 21.93 -15.11 -13.26
N ARG A 203 22.72 -15.06 -12.18
CA ARG A 203 22.26 -15.13 -10.79
C ARG A 203 21.73 -13.78 -10.24
N ASN A 204 20.97 -13.04 -11.04
CA ASN A 204 20.53 -11.68 -10.70
C ASN A 204 19.72 -11.63 -9.40
N ASN A 205 18.78 -12.57 -9.22
CA ASN A 205 18.00 -12.67 -7.99
C ASN A 205 18.88 -12.96 -6.76
N ALA A 206 19.86 -13.87 -6.86
CA ALA A 206 20.75 -14.19 -5.74
C ALA A 206 21.62 -13.00 -5.32
N ASN A 207 22.19 -12.28 -6.29
CA ASN A 207 22.98 -11.07 -6.05
C ASN A 207 22.15 -9.98 -5.37
N ARG A 208 20.89 -9.79 -5.81
CA ARG A 208 19.97 -8.82 -5.22
C ARG A 208 19.60 -9.19 -3.79
N VAL A 209 19.18 -10.43 -3.55
CA VAL A 209 18.86 -10.94 -2.20
C VAL A 209 20.06 -10.83 -1.26
N TYR A 210 21.27 -11.07 -1.75
CA TYR A 210 22.48 -10.87 -0.97
C TYR A 210 22.65 -9.40 -0.52
N LYS A 211 22.50 -8.44 -1.44
CA LYS A 211 22.54 -7.00 -1.13
C LYS A 211 21.47 -6.59 -0.10
N GLU A 212 20.24 -7.06 -0.28
CA GLU A 212 19.13 -6.81 0.65
C GLU A 212 19.41 -7.36 2.05
N ARG A 213 19.91 -8.60 2.14
CA ARG A 213 20.28 -9.22 3.44
C ARG A 213 21.41 -8.48 4.12
N GLN A 214 22.42 -8.03 3.38
CA GLN A 214 23.50 -7.22 3.94
C GLN A 214 22.96 -5.90 4.51
N ALA A 215 22.11 -5.19 3.77
CA ALA A 215 21.48 -3.96 4.26
C ALA A 215 20.64 -4.20 5.53
N GLN A 216 19.86 -5.28 5.58
CA GLN A 216 19.09 -5.67 6.77
C GLN A 216 19.97 -5.96 7.98
N GLN A 217 21.09 -6.66 7.80
CA GLN A 217 22.04 -6.95 8.89
C GLN A 217 22.67 -5.68 9.45
N LEU A 218 23.07 -4.75 8.58
CA LEU A 218 23.60 -3.45 8.99
C LEU A 218 22.54 -2.65 9.76
N LYS A 219 21.29 -2.66 9.28
CA LYS A 219 20.16 -1.96 9.90
C LYS A 219 19.81 -2.50 11.29
N GLN A 220 19.98 -3.81 11.54
CA GLN A 220 19.78 -4.41 12.86
C GLN A 220 20.79 -3.93 13.92
N GLN A 221 21.98 -3.51 13.48
CA GLN A 221 23.06 -3.04 14.36
C GLN A 221 23.02 -1.52 14.59
N GLN A 222 22.22 -0.80 13.81
CA GLN A 222 22.14 0.66 13.85
C GLN A 222 20.83 1.12 14.52
N THR A 223 20.83 2.34 15.03
CA THR A 223 19.58 2.96 15.52
C THR A 223 18.70 3.29 14.32
N ALA A 224 17.39 3.00 14.42
CA ALA A 224 16.47 3.24 13.32
C ALA A 224 16.43 4.73 12.91
N THR A 225 16.90 5.01 11.69
CA THR A 225 16.78 6.34 11.07
C THR A 225 15.33 6.61 10.71
N SER A 226 14.81 7.77 11.14
CA SER A 226 13.45 8.20 10.84
C SER A 226 13.44 9.11 9.62
N TYR A 227 12.93 8.63 8.48
CA TYR A 227 12.70 9.42 7.26
C TYR A 227 11.44 10.30 7.29
N ARG A 228 10.84 10.50 8.47
CA ARG A 228 9.66 11.33 8.67
C ARG A 228 10.00 12.81 8.49
N VAL A 229 9.31 13.49 7.57
CA VAL A 229 9.56 14.89 7.14
C VAL A 229 8.65 15.92 7.80
N ASP A 230 7.49 15.52 8.30
CA ASP A 230 6.44 16.37 8.88
C ASP A 230 6.60 16.62 10.40
N LYS A 231 7.85 16.68 10.90
CA LYS A 231 8.13 16.88 12.34
C LYS A 231 8.03 18.34 12.77
N ASP A 232 8.38 19.26 11.88
CA ASP A 232 8.31 20.70 12.12
C ASP A 232 6.87 21.16 11.86
N PRO A 233 6.20 21.88 12.79
CA PRO A 233 4.88 22.44 12.57
C PRO A 233 4.73 23.25 11.28
N GLU A 234 5.78 23.94 10.83
CA GLU A 234 5.75 24.74 9.58
C GLU A 234 5.80 23.87 8.31
N ASN A 235 6.37 22.67 8.40
CA ASN A 235 6.48 21.72 7.29
C ASN A 235 5.54 20.51 7.42
N ALA A 236 4.71 20.49 8.48
CA ALA A 236 3.85 19.38 8.78
C ALA A 236 2.62 19.40 7.88
N MET A 237 2.46 18.33 7.08
CA MET A 237 1.33 18.19 6.14
C MET A 237 -0.03 18.45 6.80
N PHE A 238 -0.22 18.02 8.05
CA PHE A 238 -1.47 18.20 8.79
C PHE A 238 -1.32 19.13 10.02
N GLY A 239 -0.39 20.07 9.99
CA GLY A 239 -0.24 21.11 11.02
C GLY A 239 -0.02 20.56 12.44
N GLY A 240 0.67 19.42 12.57
CA GLY A 240 0.92 18.77 13.87
C GLY A 240 -0.29 18.06 14.49
N SER A 241 -1.41 17.92 13.77
CA SER A 241 -2.55 17.16 14.25
C SER A 241 -2.17 15.70 14.53
N SER A 242 -2.65 15.17 15.66
CA SER A 242 -2.39 13.78 16.02
C SER A 242 -3.14 12.83 15.08
N SER A 243 -2.44 11.80 14.59
CA SER A 243 -3.10 10.72 13.84
C SER A 243 -4.21 10.12 14.69
N PRO A 244 -5.40 9.84 14.12
CA PRO A 244 -6.43 9.14 14.85
C PRO A 244 -5.87 7.81 15.36
N GLY A 245 -5.85 7.58 16.67
CA GLY A 245 -5.25 6.41 17.33
C GLY A 245 -5.97 5.08 17.07
N VAL A 246 -6.07 4.68 15.81
CA VAL A 246 -6.88 3.55 15.30
C VAL A 246 -6.04 2.55 14.51
N GLY A 247 -4.70 2.68 14.50
CA GLY A 247 -3.84 1.66 13.90
C GLY A 247 -3.92 0.35 14.67
N SER A 248 -4.05 -0.78 13.97
CA SER A 248 -3.99 -2.14 14.53
C SER A 248 -2.55 -2.57 14.88
N GLY A 249 -1.69 -1.62 15.26
CA GLY A 249 -0.36 -1.92 15.74
C GLY A 249 -0.42 -2.49 17.17
N PRO A 250 0.54 -3.32 17.60
CA PRO A 250 0.53 -3.98 18.91
C PRO A 250 0.66 -3.02 20.11
N VAL A 251 0.58 -1.70 19.91
CA VAL A 251 0.81 -0.69 20.95
C VAL A 251 -0.34 0.31 20.99
N GLY A 252 -1.57 -0.19 21.16
CA GLY A 252 -2.71 0.65 21.50
C GLY A 252 -2.64 1.18 22.94
N PRO A 253 -3.42 2.22 23.29
CA PRO A 253 -3.49 2.74 24.67
C PRO A 253 -3.93 1.67 25.70
N LEU A 254 -4.74 0.70 25.26
CA LEU A 254 -5.06 -0.50 26.05
C LEU A 254 -3.82 -1.33 26.39
N PHE A 255 -2.86 -1.48 25.47
CA PHE A 255 -1.62 -2.20 25.70
C PHE A 255 -0.69 -1.45 26.67
N LEU A 256 -0.68 -0.11 26.63
CA LEU A 256 0.03 0.71 27.62
C LEU A 256 -0.57 0.57 29.02
N LEU A 257 -1.90 0.53 29.13
CA LEU A 257 -2.58 0.25 30.39
C LEU A 257 -2.29 -1.19 30.89
N LEU A 258 -2.24 -2.15 29.98
CA LEU A 258 -1.93 -3.55 30.29
C LEU A 258 -0.47 -3.71 30.76
N LEU A 259 0.48 -3.03 30.11
CA LEU A 259 1.88 -2.96 30.54
C LEU A 259 2.03 -2.26 31.90
N ALA A 260 1.27 -1.19 32.15
CA ALA A 260 1.26 -0.51 33.45
C ALA A 260 0.68 -1.41 34.54
N ALA A 261 -0.41 -2.14 34.26
CA ALA A 261 -1.01 -3.11 35.16
C ALA A 261 -0.06 -4.28 35.47
N CYS A 262 0.58 -4.86 34.45
CA CYS A 262 1.59 -5.91 34.61
C CYS A 262 2.81 -5.45 35.42
N ARG A 263 3.27 -4.20 35.23
CA ARG A 263 4.32 -3.59 36.07
C ARG A 263 3.87 -3.41 37.53
N ARG A 264 2.60 -3.08 37.77
CA ARG A 264 2.03 -2.96 39.12
C ARG A 264 1.95 -4.31 39.82
N ILE A 265 1.52 -5.35 39.12
CA ILE A 265 1.41 -6.72 39.65
C ILE A 265 2.81 -7.28 39.97
N LYS A 266 3.81 -7.07 39.12
CA LYS A 266 5.21 -7.46 39.42
C LYS A 266 5.81 -6.73 40.63
N ARG A 267 5.37 -5.51 40.94
CA ARG A 267 5.80 -4.77 42.15
C ARG A 267 5.16 -5.31 43.43
N PHE A 268 3.95 -5.87 43.35
CA PHE A 268 3.28 -6.49 44.50
C PHE A 268 3.78 -7.91 44.77
N SER A 269 4.22 -8.65 43.76
CA SER A 269 4.78 -10.01 43.92
C SER A 269 6.23 -10.06 44.42
N ARG A 270 6.88 -8.90 44.65
CA ARG A 270 8.26 -8.79 45.16
C ARG A 270 8.33 -8.25 46.60
N LYS A 271 7.24 -8.33 47.36
CA LYS A 271 7.21 -8.09 48.80
C LYS A 271 6.84 -9.38 49.52
#